data_AF-A0A954Z4F0-F1
#
_entry.id   AF-A0A954Z4F0-F1
#
_cell.length_a   1.000
_cell.length_b   1.000
_cell.length_c   1.000
_cell.angle_alpha   90.00
_cell.angle_beta   90.00
_cell.angle_gamma   90.00
#
_symmetry.space_group_name_H-M   'P 1'
#
loop_
_entity.id
_entity.type
_entity.pdbx_description
1 polymer ?
#
loop_
_entity_poly.entity_id
_entity_poly.type
_entity_poly.pdbx_seq_one_letter_code
_entity_poly.pdbx_strand_id
1 'polypeptide(L)'
;MITKYAIILADGAADEPVDALGGQTPLEAAVTPNIDELVRMGRIGAVRTVPEGYSPGSDVATMSLLGYDVTKHYTGRAPIEAVARKIEL
;
A
#
# COMPACT_ATOMS: atom_id res chain seq x y z
N MET A 1 13.44 24.59 -9.72
CA MET A 1 13.71 23.55 -8.70
C MET A 1 12.95 22.29 -9.10
N ILE A 2 13.52 21.10 -8.86
CA ILE A 2 12.85 19.83 -9.13
C ILE A 2 12.01 19.46 -7.90
N THR A 3 10.73 19.16 -8.12
CA THR A 3 9.84 18.65 -7.06
C THR A 3 10.25 17.24 -6.67
N LYS A 4 10.43 16.99 -5.38
CA LYS A 4 10.65 15.64 -4.83
C LYS A 4 9.33 15.08 -4.33
N TYR A 5 9.15 13.78 -4.49
CA TYR A 5 7.96 13.05 -4.03
C TYR A 5 8.36 11.97 -3.04
N ALA A 6 7.51 11.75 -2.04
CA ALA A 6 7.61 10.65 -1.11
C ALA A 6 6.28 9.88 -1.14
N ILE A 7 6.36 8.55 -1.27
CA ILE A 7 5.22 7.65 -1.15
C ILE A 7 5.40 6.89 0.16
N ILE A 8 4.44 7.03 1.07
CA ILE A 8 4.44 6.35 2.37
C ILE A 8 3.35 5.29 2.32
N LEU A 9 3.75 4.02 2.38
CA LEU A 9 2.83 2.89 2.44
C LEU A 9 2.80 2.34 3.86
N ALA A 10 1.65 2.45 4.52
CA ALA A 10 1.39 1.75 5.78
C ALA A 10 0.88 0.34 5.44
N ASP A 11 1.79 -0.64 5.46
CA ASP A 11 1.47 -2.02 5.08
C ASP A 11 0.39 -2.61 6.00
N GLY A 12 -0.64 -3.20 5.38
CA GLY A 12 -1.77 -3.78 6.10
C GLY A 12 -2.60 -2.80 6.94
N ALA A 13 -2.54 -1.48 6.68
CA ALA A 13 -3.22 -0.50 7.52
C ALA A 13 -4.76 -0.42 7.35
N ALA A 14 -5.28 -0.96 6.24
CA ALA A 14 -6.72 -1.06 6.05
C ALA A 14 -7.26 -2.24 6.87
N ASP A 15 -8.39 -2.03 7.55
CA ASP A 15 -9.01 -3.03 8.40
C ASP A 15 -10.53 -2.81 8.44
N GLU A 16 -11.22 -3.74 9.07
CA GLU A 16 -12.65 -3.67 9.35
C GLU A 16 -12.93 -3.06 10.74
N PRO A 17 -14.14 -2.54 10.98
CA PRO A 17 -14.61 -2.17 12.31
C PRO A 17 -14.45 -3.30 13.34
N VAL A 18 -13.92 -2.97 14.52
CA VAL A 18 -13.67 -3.94 15.61
C VAL A 18 -14.52 -3.59 16.84
N ASP A 19 -15.29 -4.56 17.35
CA ASP A 19 -16.17 -4.36 18.52
C ASP A 19 -15.42 -3.88 19.77
N ALA A 20 -14.22 -4.42 20.02
CA ALA A 20 -13.37 -4.02 21.15
C ALA A 20 -12.87 -2.58 21.06
N LEU A 21 -12.94 -1.97 19.87
CA LEU A 21 -12.60 -0.56 19.61
C LEU A 21 -13.87 0.32 19.49
N GLY A 22 -15.03 -0.19 19.92
CA GLY A 22 -16.29 0.53 19.82
C GLY A 22 -16.82 0.66 18.39
N GLY A 23 -16.50 -0.31 17.52
CA GLY A 23 -16.91 -0.30 16.12
C GLY A 23 -16.04 0.58 15.22
N GLN A 24 -14.84 0.94 15.66
CA GLN A 24 -13.83 1.64 14.86
C GLN A 24 -12.85 0.64 14.25
N THR A 25 -12.24 1.01 13.13
CA THR A 25 -11.01 0.35 12.65
C THR A 25 -9.83 0.68 13.57
N PRO A 26 -8.73 -0.11 13.58
CA PRO A 26 -7.53 0.21 14.35
C PRO A 26 -6.92 1.58 13.99
N LEU A 27 -7.01 1.98 12.72
CA LEU A 27 -6.49 3.27 12.27
C LEU A 27 -7.35 4.45 12.80
N GLU A 28 -8.67 4.29 12.89
CA GLU A 28 -9.57 5.30 13.48
C GLU A 28 -9.42 5.40 15.00
N ALA A 29 -9.16 4.28 15.68
CA ALA A 29 -8.97 4.25 17.13
C ALA A 29 -7.58 4.77 17.57
N ALA A 30 -6.61 4.76 16.66
CA ALA A 30 -5.25 5.20 16.94
C ALA A 30 -5.15 6.73 17.07
N VAL A 31 -4.25 7.20 17.93
CA VAL A 31 -3.93 8.64 18.05
C VAL A 31 -2.90 9.00 16.97
N THR A 32 -3.36 9.59 15.86
CA THR A 32 -2.55 9.86 14.65
C THR A 32 -2.46 11.35 14.26
N PRO A 33 -2.05 12.26 15.17
CA PRO A 33 -2.16 13.71 14.93
C PRO A 33 -1.45 14.21 13.66
N ASN A 34 -0.32 13.58 13.29
CA ASN A 34 0.43 13.95 12.09
C ASN A 34 -0.27 13.50 10.79
N ILE A 35 -0.90 12.32 10.79
CA ILE A 35 -1.67 11.86 9.64
C ILE A 35 -2.93 12.71 9.51
N ASP A 36 -3.60 12.99 10.64
CA ASP A 36 -4.80 13.83 10.71
C ASP A 36 -4.56 15.25 10.17
N GLU A 37 -3.41 15.85 10.50
CA GLU A 37 -3.01 17.15 9.97
C GLU A 37 -2.70 17.07 8.47
N LEU A 38 -1.95 16.06 8.04
CA LEU A 38 -1.59 15.86 6.63
C LEU A 38 -2.82 15.70 5.74
N VAL A 39 -3.82 14.93 6.18
CA VAL A 39 -5.04 14.72 5.39
C VAL A 39 -5.92 15.96 5.33
N ARG A 40 -5.93 16.82 6.37
CA ARG A 40 -6.64 18.12 6.34
C ARG A 40 -6.03 19.11 5.35
N MET A 41 -4.72 19.02 5.12
CA MET A 41 -4.00 19.86 4.15
C MET A 41 -4.01 19.28 2.74
N GLY A 42 -4.52 18.06 2.56
CA GLY A 42 -4.40 17.28 1.34
C GLY A 42 -5.74 16.89 0.72
N ARG A 43 -5.74 15.74 0.05
CA ARG A 43 -6.92 15.09 -0.51
C ARG A 43 -6.96 13.65 -0.04
N ILE A 44 -8.17 13.18 0.25
CA ILE A 44 -8.43 11.81 0.69
C ILE A 44 -9.18 11.09 -0.42
N GLY A 45 -8.91 9.80 -0.58
CA GLY A 45 -9.65 8.91 -1.48
C GLY A 45 -9.33 7.45 -1.18
N ALA A 46 -10.14 6.56 -1.73
CA ALA A 46 -9.87 5.13 -1.74
C ALA A 46 -9.13 4.75 -3.03
N VAL A 47 -8.22 3.78 -2.93
CA VAL A 47 -7.50 3.25 -4.09
C VAL A 47 -7.53 1.72 -4.05
N ARG A 48 -7.76 1.10 -5.22
CA ARG A 48 -7.58 -0.33 -5.42
C ARG A 48 -6.18 -0.56 -5.99
N THR A 49 -5.26 -1.04 -5.15
CA THR A 49 -3.86 -1.29 -5.54
C THR A 49 -3.64 -2.68 -6.13
N VAL A 50 -4.60 -3.60 -5.96
CA VAL A 50 -4.53 -4.96 -6.50
C VAL A 50 -5.66 -5.12 -7.51
N PRO A 51 -5.36 -5.29 -8.81
CA PRO A 51 -6.38 -5.53 -9.83
C PRO A 51 -7.13 -6.84 -9.60
N GLU A 52 -8.33 -6.93 -10.17
CA GLU A 52 -9.12 -8.16 -10.14
C GLU A 52 -8.36 -9.32 -10.81
N GLY A 53 -8.51 -10.52 -10.24
CA GLY A 53 -7.81 -11.72 -10.70
C GLY A 53 -6.41 -11.93 -10.11
N TYR A 54 -5.90 -10.99 -9.30
CA TYR A 54 -4.62 -11.14 -8.60
C TYR A 54 -4.82 -11.38 -7.11
N SER A 55 -3.91 -12.14 -6.50
CA SER A 55 -3.84 -12.28 -5.05
C SER A 55 -3.37 -10.97 -4.42
N PRO A 56 -3.95 -10.54 -3.27
CA PRO A 56 -3.60 -9.28 -2.61
C PRO A 56 -2.27 -9.36 -1.85
N GLY A 57 -1.19 -9.66 -2.55
CA GLY A 57 0.16 -9.71 -2.01
C GLY A 57 0.91 -8.38 -2.16
N SER A 58 1.86 -8.12 -1.24
CA SER A 58 2.70 -6.92 -1.23
C SER A 58 3.48 -6.72 -2.54
N ASP A 59 3.80 -7.80 -3.25
CA ASP A 59 4.42 -7.81 -4.57
C ASP A 59 3.54 -7.13 -5.62
N VAL A 60 2.31 -7.61 -5.83
CA VAL A 60 1.38 -7.00 -6.80
C VAL A 60 1.02 -5.58 -6.38
N ALA A 61 0.70 -5.37 -5.09
CA ALA A 61 0.30 -4.06 -4.57
C ALA A 61 1.40 -3.00 -4.74
N THR A 62 2.66 -3.35 -4.43
CA THR A 62 3.78 -2.41 -4.56
C THR A 62 4.11 -2.13 -6.03
N MET A 63 4.06 -3.13 -6.90
CA MET A 63 4.25 -2.90 -8.35
C MET A 63 3.21 -1.94 -8.91
N SER A 64 1.93 -2.13 -8.59
CA SER A 64 0.87 -1.21 -9.01
C SER A 64 1.05 0.19 -8.41
N LEU A 65 1.45 0.31 -7.14
CA LEU A 65 1.74 1.60 -6.49
C LEU A 65 2.86 2.38 -7.18
N LEU A 66 3.90 1.68 -7.64
CA LEU A 66 5.01 2.26 -8.39
C LEU A 66 4.68 2.55 -9.86
N GLY A 67 3.46 2.22 -10.30
CA GLY A 67 2.96 2.53 -11.64
C GLY A 67 3.18 1.44 -12.69
N TYR A 68 3.58 0.22 -12.28
CA TYR A 68 3.71 -0.89 -13.21
C TYR A 68 2.36 -1.51 -13.56
N ASP A 69 2.18 -1.82 -14.85
CA ASP A 69 1.07 -2.65 -15.31
C ASP A 69 1.33 -4.13 -14.97
N VAL A 70 0.75 -4.57 -13.85
CA VAL A 70 0.93 -5.94 -13.36
C VAL A 70 0.39 -6.99 -14.33
N THR A 71 -0.55 -6.63 -15.23
CA THR A 71 -1.06 -7.57 -16.25
C THR A 71 -0.05 -7.91 -17.32
N LYS A 72 0.98 -7.09 -17.48
CA LYS A 72 2.07 -7.28 -18.45
C LYS A 72 3.37 -7.73 -17.82
N HIS A 73 3.62 -7.33 -16.57
CA HIS A 73 4.95 -7.42 -15.96
C HIS A 73 5.04 -8.39 -14.79
N TYR A 74 3.93 -8.78 -14.17
CA TYR A 74 3.98 -9.68 -13.03
C TYR A 74 4.17 -11.13 -13.48
N THR A 75 5.30 -11.73 -13.09
CA THR A 75 5.67 -13.12 -13.40
C THR A 75 5.67 -14.03 -12.16
N GLY A 76 5.13 -13.54 -11.04
CA GLY A 76 5.14 -14.21 -9.75
C GLY A 76 6.13 -13.59 -8.75
N ARG A 77 6.00 -13.98 -7.48
CA ARG A 77 6.83 -13.44 -6.39
C ARG A 77 8.31 -13.86 -6.46
N ALA A 78 8.60 -15.08 -6.92
CA ALA A 78 9.93 -15.67 -6.81
C ALA A 78 11.05 -14.85 -7.50
N PRO A 79 10.88 -14.33 -8.73
CA PRO A 79 11.90 -13.46 -9.35
C PRO A 79 12.19 -12.18 -8.55
N ILE A 80 11.16 -11.56 -7.95
CA ILE A 80 11.32 -10.33 -7.15
C ILE A 80 12.17 -10.64 -5.90
N GLU A 81 11.87 -11.73 -5.20
CA GLU A 81 12.61 -12.17 -4.02
C GLU A 81 14.05 -12.58 -4.33
N ALA A 82 14.28 -13.21 -5.48
CA ALA A 82 15.62 -13.58 -5.94
C ALA A 82 16.51 -12.35 -6.11
N VAL A 83 16.01 -11.30 -6.80
CA VAL A 83 16.73 -10.03 -6.97
C VAL A 83 16.96 -9.34 -5.63
N ALA A 84 15.98 -9.35 -4.73
CA ALA A 84 16.12 -8.79 -3.37
C ALA A 84 17.26 -9.48 -2.58
N ARG A 85 17.50 -10.77 -2.84
CA ARG A 85 18.61 -11.56 -2.27
C ARG A 85 19.89 -11.52 -3.11
N LYS A 86 19.95 -10.71 -4.17
CA LYS A 86 21.09 -10.58 -5.09
C LYS A 86 21.44 -11.89 -5.81
N ILE A 87 20.43 -12.72 -6.07
CA ILE A 87 20.56 -13.89 -6.94
C ILE A 87 20.41 -13.41 -8.39
N GLU A 88 21.33 -13.80 -9.27
CA GLU A 88 21.26 -13.50 -10.71
C GLU A 88 20.16 -14.34 -11.37
N LEU A 89 19.36 -13.71 -12.25
CA LEU A 89 18.20 -14.29 -12.93
C LEU A 89 18.49 -14.61 -14.39
#